data_AF-A0A8J5VTE2-F1
#
_entry.id   AF-A0A8J5VTE2-F1
#
_cell.length_a   1.000
_cell.length_b   1.000
_cell.length_c   1.000
_cell.angle_alpha   90.00
_cell.angle_beta   90.00
_cell.angle_gamma   90.00
#
_symmetry.space_group_name_H-M   'P 1'
#
loop_
_entity.id
_entity.type
_entity.pdbx_description
1 polymer ?
#
loop_
_entity_poly.entity_id
_entity_poly.type
_entity_poly.pdbx_seq_one_letter_code
_entity_poly.pdbx_strand_id
1 'polypeptide(L)'
;MDADGLLASAAINLGLALVALSLFSMLKKQPGNAPVYLPQRMAASDRAGSSSGGGVLPLGHGRLTPSFRWIVAAFRFSEDDVLRRHGLDALVVLRLFKFGINCFTVCSFLGLLILAPTNYSSECLPDTIRSNSMELFTVSNVPRGSNRLWVHFSCLCFISFYVVYLLHKEYNEMSSRRIEHLKYHRKRPDQFTILVQGIPLCSDHGTYGCSAEHFFSKHYRTYQSYQIVHDIGNIEALKMLASSLDKKIERKRENRICNFGNGSGLS
;
A
#
# COMPACT_ATOMS: atom_id res chain seq x y z
N MET A 1 2.96 -33.42 -2.21
CA MET A 1 3.67 -32.32 -2.91
C MET A 1 5.14 -32.68 -2.88
N ASP A 2 5.83 -32.56 -4.01
CA ASP A 2 7.23 -32.95 -4.10
C ASP A 2 8.12 -31.75 -3.80
N ALA A 3 9.11 -31.92 -2.93
CA ALA A 3 10.01 -30.84 -2.52
C ALA A 3 10.75 -30.23 -3.72
N ASP A 4 11.08 -31.07 -4.70
CA ASP A 4 11.77 -30.68 -5.94
C ASP A 4 10.91 -29.74 -6.79
N GLY A 5 9.61 -29.99 -6.89
CA GLY A 5 8.68 -29.12 -7.61
C GLY A 5 8.52 -27.74 -6.94
N LEU A 6 8.49 -27.72 -5.60
CA LEU A 6 8.44 -26.47 -4.84
C LEU A 6 9.73 -25.67 -4.98
N LEU A 7 10.89 -26.34 -4.93
CA LEU A 7 12.20 -25.72 -5.11
C LEU A 7 12.35 -25.15 -6.52
N ALA A 8 11.96 -25.89 -7.56
CA ALA A 8 11.99 -25.43 -8.95
C ALA A 8 11.11 -24.18 -9.14
N SER A 9 9.88 -24.20 -8.62
CA SER A 9 8.98 -23.04 -8.68
C SER A 9 9.55 -21.83 -7.93
N ALA A 10 10.07 -22.03 -6.72
CA ALA A 10 10.70 -20.97 -5.94
C ALA A 10 11.91 -20.36 -6.66
N ALA A 11 12.76 -21.19 -7.27
CA ALA A 11 13.92 -20.74 -8.03
C ALA A 11 13.52 -19.91 -9.25
N ILE A 12 12.52 -20.34 -10.01
CA ILE A 12 12.02 -19.61 -11.18
C ILE A 12 11.43 -18.25 -10.75
N ASN A 13 10.57 -18.25 -9.74
CA ASN A 13 9.94 -17.02 -9.23
C ASN A 13 10.98 -16.04 -8.66
N LEU A 14 11.98 -16.55 -7.93
CA LEU A 14 13.06 -15.73 -7.40
C LEU A 14 13.93 -15.15 -8.53
N GLY A 15 14.25 -15.96 -9.54
CA GLY A 15 14.97 -15.52 -10.74
C GLY A 15 14.22 -14.39 -11.47
N LEU A 16 12.92 -14.57 -11.70
CA LEU A 16 12.08 -13.54 -12.32
C LEU A 16 12.01 -12.27 -11.48
N ALA A 17 11.89 -12.39 -10.15
CA ALA A 17 11.90 -11.25 -9.24
C ALA A 17 13.23 -10.48 -9.30
N LEU A 18 14.37 -11.17 -9.36
CA LEU A 18 15.69 -10.53 -9.49
C LEU A 18 15.84 -9.81 -10.84
N VAL A 19 15.34 -10.39 -11.93
CA VAL A 19 15.30 -9.73 -13.24
C VAL A 19 14.40 -8.49 -13.21
N ALA A 20 13.22 -8.57 -12.60
CA ALA A 20 12.34 -7.42 -12.45
C ALA A 20 12.97 -6.31 -11.59
N LEU A 21 13.62 -6.67 -10.48
CA LEU A 21 14.30 -5.71 -9.59
C LEU A 21 15.51 -5.05 -10.26
N SER A 22 16.26 -5.78 -11.09
CA SER A 22 17.37 -5.22 -11.84
C SER A 22 16.87 -4.27 -12.93
N LEU A 23 15.86 -4.66 -13.71
CA LEU A 23 15.20 -3.81 -14.70
C LEU A 23 14.63 -2.53 -14.06
N PHE A 24 13.91 -2.65 -12.94
CA PHE A 24 13.41 -1.50 -12.19
C PHE A 24 14.54 -0.56 -11.76
N SER A 25 15.64 -1.11 -11.26
CA SER A 25 16.81 -0.33 -10.83
C SER A 25 17.50 0.39 -11.98
N MET A 26 17.44 -0.15 -13.20
CA MET A 26 17.93 0.50 -14.42
C MET A 26 16.95 1.56 -14.94
N LEU A 27 15.67 1.21 -15.07
CA LEU A 27 14.61 2.09 -15.59
C LEU A 27 14.43 3.35 -14.76
N LYS A 28 14.52 3.25 -13.42
CA LYS A 28 14.43 4.38 -12.50
C LYS A 28 15.56 5.42 -12.70
N LYS A 29 16.72 5.01 -13.22
CA LYS A 29 17.88 5.91 -13.49
C LYS A 29 17.80 6.61 -14.84
N GLN A 30 16.87 6.21 -15.71
CA GLN A 30 16.72 6.80 -17.03
C GLN A 30 15.94 8.12 -16.95
N PRO A 31 16.44 9.21 -17.57
CA PRO A 31 15.83 10.53 -17.45
C PRO A 31 14.45 10.58 -18.12
N GLY A 32 14.23 9.82 -19.19
CA GLY A 32 12.93 9.73 -19.86
C GLY A 32 11.82 9.12 -18.98
N ASN A 33 12.18 8.31 -17.99
CA ASN A 33 11.22 7.67 -17.08
C ASN A 33 11.07 8.41 -15.74
N ALA A 34 11.84 9.48 -15.52
CA ALA A 34 11.78 10.28 -14.32
C ALA A 34 10.35 10.82 -13.99
N PRO A 35 9.49 11.23 -14.95
CA PRO A 35 8.12 11.66 -14.62
C PRO A 35 7.25 10.54 -14.05
N VAL A 36 7.54 9.28 -14.37
CA VAL A 36 6.78 8.12 -13.87
C VAL A 36 7.27 7.71 -12.47
N TYR A 37 8.58 7.65 -12.26
CA TYR A 37 9.16 7.12 -11.01
C TYR A 37 9.41 8.16 -9.91
N LEU A 38 9.43 9.45 -10.25
CA LEU A 38 9.71 10.56 -9.31
C LEU A 38 8.69 11.72 -9.41
N PRO A 39 7.37 11.47 -9.53
CA PRO A 39 6.39 12.54 -9.75
C PRO A 39 6.32 13.53 -8.58
N GLN A 40 6.42 13.03 -7.33
CA GLN A 40 6.43 13.90 -6.15
C GLN A 40 7.68 14.78 -6.07
N ARG A 41 8.84 14.28 -6.52
CA ARG A 41 10.09 15.05 -6.54
C ARG A 41 10.03 16.13 -7.62
N MET A 42 9.42 15.83 -8.77
CA MET A 42 9.19 16.82 -9.82
C MET A 42 8.20 17.90 -9.35
N ALA A 43 7.06 17.51 -8.81
CA ALA A 43 6.07 18.46 -8.27
C ALA A 43 6.65 19.33 -7.14
N ALA A 44 7.55 18.79 -6.31
CA ALA A 44 8.26 19.57 -5.29
C ALA A 44 9.31 20.52 -5.90
N SER A 45 10.00 20.09 -6.96
CA SER A 45 10.98 20.92 -7.68
C SER A 45 10.31 22.08 -8.43
N ASP A 46 9.16 21.84 -9.04
CA ASP A 46 8.36 22.87 -9.72
C ASP A 46 7.83 23.91 -8.75
N ARG A 47 7.43 23.50 -7.53
CA ARG A 47 7.00 24.41 -6.45
C ARG A 47 8.13 25.23 -5.84
N ALA A 48 9.38 24.74 -5.88
CA ALA A 48 10.52 25.40 -5.27
C ALA A 48 11.10 26.55 -6.11
N GLY A 49 10.59 26.77 -7.33
CA GLY A 49 11.09 27.78 -8.25
C GLY A 49 12.49 27.45 -8.78
N SER A 50 12.74 27.76 -10.05
CA SER A 50 13.98 27.46 -10.79
C SER A 50 15.21 28.26 -10.28
N SER A 51 15.57 28.09 -9.01
CA SER A 51 16.67 28.81 -8.33
C SER A 51 17.59 27.92 -7.49
N SER A 52 17.35 26.61 -7.44
CA SER A 52 18.35 25.65 -6.94
C SER A 52 18.66 24.62 -8.02
N GLY A 53 19.87 24.67 -8.57
CA GLY A 53 20.42 23.70 -9.53
C GLY A 53 20.63 22.32 -8.89
N GLY A 54 19.54 21.68 -8.48
CA GLY A 54 19.49 20.46 -7.68
C GLY A 54 19.36 19.18 -8.49
N GLY A 55 20.34 18.91 -9.36
CA GLY A 55 20.69 17.55 -9.77
C GLY A 55 19.92 16.97 -10.96
N VAL A 56 20.17 17.51 -12.16
CA VAL A 56 20.18 16.66 -13.37
C VAL A 56 21.14 15.50 -13.08
N LEU A 57 20.59 14.29 -13.00
CA LEU A 57 21.36 13.07 -12.72
C LEU A 57 22.57 13.00 -13.68
N PRO A 58 23.81 12.89 -13.18
CA PRO A 58 25.00 12.97 -14.01
C PRO A 58 24.92 11.98 -15.17
N LEU A 59 25.28 12.45 -16.36
CA LEU A 59 25.43 11.69 -17.61
C LEU A 59 26.63 10.73 -17.53
N GLY A 60 26.67 9.87 -16.50
CA GLY A 60 27.76 8.93 -16.24
C GLY A 60 27.43 7.49 -16.64
N HIS A 61 28.48 6.75 -17.00
CA HIS A 61 28.51 5.34 -17.43
C HIS A 61 27.93 4.31 -16.42
N GLY A 62 27.44 4.74 -15.24
CA GLY A 62 26.81 3.90 -14.22
C GLY A 62 25.27 3.77 -14.32
N ARG A 63 24.69 4.08 -15.48
CA ARG A 63 23.22 4.10 -15.67
C ARG A 63 22.63 2.71 -15.94
N LEU A 64 23.40 1.83 -16.57
CA LEU A 64 23.02 0.44 -16.90
C LEU A 64 23.36 -0.56 -15.78
N THR A 65 24.15 -0.15 -14.78
CA THR A 65 24.45 -1.02 -13.65
C THR A 65 23.30 -0.99 -12.64
N PRO A 66 22.66 -2.14 -12.32
CA PRO A 66 21.62 -2.17 -11.29
C PRO A 66 22.22 -1.80 -9.94
N SER A 67 21.56 -0.90 -9.19
CA SER A 67 21.99 -0.52 -7.85
C SER A 67 20.88 -0.77 -6.84
N PHE A 68 21.11 -1.70 -5.91
CA PHE A 68 20.13 -2.08 -4.87
C PHE A 68 20.20 -1.21 -3.60
N ARG A 69 20.99 -0.12 -3.61
CA ARG A 69 21.11 0.80 -2.47
C ARG A 69 19.77 1.41 -2.03
N TRP A 70 18.81 1.54 -2.95
CA TRP A 70 17.48 2.05 -2.65
C TRP A 70 16.68 1.13 -1.72
N ILE A 71 16.93 -0.19 -1.76
CA ILE A 71 16.29 -1.17 -0.88
C ILE A 71 16.73 -0.92 0.56
N VAL A 72 18.05 -0.84 0.78
CA VAL A 72 18.61 -0.52 2.10
C VAL A 72 18.13 0.85 2.59
N ALA A 73 18.05 1.84 1.71
CA ALA A 73 17.52 3.16 2.05
C ALA A 73 16.03 3.09 2.45
N ALA A 74 15.22 2.25 1.81
CA ALA A 74 13.82 2.05 2.16
C ALA A 74 13.67 1.40 3.55
N PHE A 75 14.52 0.44 3.91
CA PHE A 75 14.52 -0.16 5.24
C PHE A 75 15.02 0.78 6.35
N ARG A 76 15.88 1.75 6.02
CA ARG A 76 16.35 2.78 6.96
C ARG A 76 15.37 3.93 7.18
N PHE A 77 14.25 3.93 6.48
CA PHE A 77 13.29 5.03 6.52
C PHE A 77 12.55 5.06 7.87
N SER A 78 12.62 6.21 8.55
CA SER A 78 12.02 6.38 9.88
C SER A 78 10.50 6.48 9.79
N GLU A 79 9.81 5.94 10.80
CA GLU A 79 8.35 6.01 10.88
C GLU A 79 7.84 7.43 11.01
N ASP A 80 8.59 8.32 11.67
CA ASP A 80 8.21 9.71 11.83
C ASP A 80 8.35 10.48 10.51
N ASP A 81 9.32 10.09 9.66
CA ASP A 81 9.45 10.62 8.31
C ASP A 81 8.30 10.14 7.41
N VAL A 82 7.87 8.87 7.56
CA VAL A 82 6.70 8.33 6.87
C VAL A 82 5.46 9.12 7.24
N LEU A 83 5.22 9.34 8.54
CA LEU A 83 4.06 10.07 9.03
C LEU A 83 4.02 11.50 8.48
N ARG A 84 5.16 12.19 8.45
CA ARG A 84 5.26 13.57 7.98
C ARG A 84 5.09 13.70 6.46
N ARG A 85 5.63 12.77 5.67
CA ARG A 85 5.65 12.88 4.19
C ARG A 85 4.48 12.18 3.52
N HIS A 86 4.02 11.07 4.08
CA HIS A 86 3.03 10.18 3.46
C HIS A 86 1.73 10.05 4.29
N GLY A 87 1.71 10.56 5.53
CA GLY A 87 0.52 10.59 6.37
C GLY A 87 0.33 9.34 7.21
N LEU A 88 -0.77 9.32 7.96
CA LEU A 88 -1.09 8.26 8.93
C LEU A 88 -1.42 6.93 8.24
N ASP A 89 -2.12 6.96 7.11
CA ASP A 89 -2.54 5.75 6.39
C ASP A 89 -1.33 4.93 5.89
N ALA A 90 -0.36 5.59 5.25
CA ALA A 90 0.88 4.96 4.82
C ALA A 90 1.68 4.37 5.99
N LEU A 91 1.67 5.04 7.15
CA LEU A 91 2.32 4.54 8.36
C LEU A 91 1.64 3.25 8.86
N VAL A 92 0.30 3.18 8.86
CA VAL A 92 -0.46 1.99 9.26
C VAL A 92 -0.11 0.80 8.38
N VAL A 93 -0.09 0.99 7.05
CA VAL A 93 0.30 -0.07 6.10
C VAL A 93 1.74 -0.54 6.33
N LEU A 94 2.68 0.38 6.52
CA LEU A 94 4.08 0.03 6.81
C LEU A 94 4.20 -0.79 8.10
N ARG A 95 3.48 -0.39 9.15
CA ARG A 95 3.50 -1.11 10.43
C ARG A 95 2.82 -2.47 10.35
N LEU A 96 1.78 -2.63 9.54
CA LEU A 96 1.19 -3.94 9.27
C LEU A 96 2.24 -4.91 8.69
N PHE A 97 3.08 -4.45 7.77
CA PHE A 97 4.19 -5.27 7.26
C PHE A 97 5.23 -5.60 8.33
N LYS A 98 5.63 -4.63 9.17
CA LYS A 98 6.58 -4.88 10.27
C LYS A 98 6.01 -5.88 11.29
N PHE A 99 4.73 -5.73 11.63
CA PHE A 99 3.98 -6.64 12.49
C PHE A 99 3.95 -8.05 11.90
N GLY A 100 3.64 -8.18 10.61
CA GLY A 100 3.64 -9.44 9.90
C GLY A 100 5.02 -10.12 9.94
N ILE A 101 6.08 -9.39 9.60
CA ILE A 101 7.45 -9.90 9.64
C ILE A 101 7.79 -10.42 11.04
N ASN A 102 7.49 -9.66 12.11
CA ASN A 102 7.74 -10.08 13.49
C ASN A 102 6.93 -11.33 13.90
N CYS A 103 5.67 -11.43 13.48
CA CYS A 103 4.87 -12.63 13.75
C CYS A 103 5.44 -13.85 13.01
N PHE A 104 5.74 -13.69 11.72
CA PHE A 104 6.29 -14.77 10.90
C PHE A 104 7.68 -15.22 11.34
N THR A 105 8.54 -14.33 11.85
CA THR A 105 9.87 -14.72 12.36
C THR A 105 9.76 -15.62 13.59
N VAL A 106 8.91 -15.26 14.55
CA VAL A 106 8.67 -16.09 15.75
C VAL A 106 8.00 -17.41 15.39
N CYS A 107 6.97 -17.38 14.54
CA CYS A 107 6.32 -18.60 14.06
C CYS A 107 7.32 -19.50 13.29
N SER A 108 8.19 -18.94 12.46
CA SER A 108 9.22 -19.69 11.72
C SER A 108 10.24 -20.32 12.67
N PHE A 109 10.68 -19.58 13.69
CA PHE A 109 11.61 -20.09 14.69
C PHE A 109 11.03 -21.27 15.47
N LEU A 110 9.81 -21.13 15.98
CA LEU A 110 9.10 -22.22 16.68
C LEU A 110 8.80 -23.39 15.74
N GLY A 111 8.41 -23.10 14.51
CA GLY A 111 8.14 -24.10 13.48
C GLY A 111 9.37 -24.94 13.16
N LEU A 112 10.51 -24.30 12.90
CA LEU A 112 11.74 -24.97 12.50
C LEU A 112 12.46 -25.67 13.65
N LEU A 113 12.47 -25.08 14.85
CA LEU A 113 13.28 -25.60 15.96
C LEU A 113 12.51 -26.50 16.93
N ILE A 114 11.18 -26.39 16.99
CA ILE A 114 10.36 -27.18 17.93
C ILE A 114 9.45 -28.12 17.16
N LEU A 115 8.61 -27.59 16.27
CA LEU A 115 7.60 -28.41 15.59
C LEU A 115 8.22 -29.38 14.59
N ALA A 116 9.17 -28.95 13.76
CA ALA A 116 9.79 -29.80 12.76
C ALA A 116 10.53 -31.02 13.35
N PRO A 117 11.38 -30.89 14.40
CA PRO A 117 11.99 -32.05 15.05
C PRO A 117 10.97 -32.96 15.75
N THR A 118 9.95 -32.37 16.39
CA THR A 118 8.88 -33.12 17.06
C THR A 118 8.09 -34.00 16.08
N ASN A 119 7.83 -33.47 14.88
CA ASN A 119 7.15 -34.17 13.80
C ASN A 119 8.07 -35.20 13.13
N TYR A 120 9.35 -34.91 12.95
CA TYR A 120 10.28 -35.87 12.33
C TYR A 120 10.52 -37.11 13.21
N SER A 121 10.58 -36.93 14.53
CA SER A 121 10.88 -38.01 15.48
C SER A 121 9.72 -39.01 15.68
N SER A 122 8.57 -38.89 14.99
CA SER A 122 7.50 -39.90 15.06
C SER A 122 7.82 -41.12 14.23
N GLU A 123 8.10 -42.20 14.94
CA GLU A 123 8.18 -43.55 14.40
C GLU A 123 6.77 -44.00 13.98
N CYS A 124 6.43 -43.84 12.69
CA CYS A 124 5.27 -44.51 12.12
C CYS A 124 5.58 -45.08 10.74
N LEU A 125 5.61 -46.42 10.70
CA LEU A 125 5.64 -47.41 9.61
C LEU A 125 6.73 -47.38 8.51
N PRO A 126 7.43 -48.52 8.25
CA PRO A 126 8.66 -48.52 7.44
C PRO A 126 8.50 -48.44 5.91
N ASP A 127 7.34 -48.72 5.29
CA ASP A 127 7.37 -49.13 3.88
C ASP A 127 6.52 -48.33 2.87
N THR A 128 5.72 -47.34 3.29
CA THR A 128 4.84 -46.59 2.34
C THR A 128 5.09 -45.08 2.28
N ILE A 129 5.86 -44.52 3.22
CA ILE A 129 5.99 -43.06 3.44
C ILE A 129 7.26 -42.47 2.79
N ARG A 130 8.20 -43.31 2.32
CA ARG A 130 9.50 -42.84 1.81
C ARG A 130 9.42 -42.04 0.49
N SER A 131 8.24 -41.94 -0.13
CA SER A 131 8.05 -41.16 -1.37
C SER A 131 7.74 -39.67 -1.13
N ASN A 132 7.15 -39.28 0.00
CA ASN A 132 6.71 -37.89 0.25
C ASN A 132 7.50 -37.21 1.38
N SER A 133 8.65 -36.63 1.06
CA SER A 133 9.59 -36.02 2.02
C SER A 133 9.01 -34.92 2.91
N MET A 134 7.95 -34.22 2.47
CA MET A 134 7.34 -33.12 3.23
C MET A 134 6.31 -33.56 4.27
N GLU A 135 5.69 -34.73 4.13
CA GLU A 135 4.68 -35.23 5.08
C GLU A 135 5.30 -35.68 6.42
N LEU A 136 6.63 -35.88 6.45
CA LEU A 136 7.38 -36.17 7.66
C LEU A 136 7.44 -34.99 8.64
N PHE A 137 7.30 -33.75 8.14
CA PHE A 137 7.39 -32.54 8.97
C PHE A 137 6.02 -32.01 9.39
N THR A 138 4.93 -32.71 9.07
CA THR A 138 3.56 -32.29 9.37
C THR A 138 2.95 -33.11 10.50
N VAL A 139 1.87 -32.59 11.09
CA VAL A 139 1.14 -33.26 12.19
C VAL A 139 0.57 -34.63 11.80
N SER A 140 0.43 -34.90 10.49
CA SER A 140 0.03 -36.21 9.96
C SER A 140 1.00 -37.34 10.32
N ASN A 141 2.27 -37.04 10.60
CA ASN A 141 3.24 -38.03 11.05
C ASN A 141 3.05 -38.42 12.53
N VAL A 142 2.31 -37.62 13.32
CA VAL A 142 2.14 -37.85 14.76
C VAL A 142 0.98 -38.84 15.00
N PRO A 143 1.23 -39.99 15.68
CA PRO A 143 0.18 -40.98 15.91
C PRO A 143 -0.91 -40.47 16.86
N ARG A 144 -2.15 -40.92 16.62
CA ARG A 144 -3.31 -40.56 17.45
C ARG A 144 -3.10 -41.05 18.89
N GLY A 145 -3.36 -40.19 19.88
CA GLY A 145 -3.13 -40.48 21.29
C GLY A 145 -1.70 -40.22 21.79
N SER A 146 -0.80 -39.71 20.94
CA SER A 146 0.56 -39.34 21.36
C SER A 146 0.58 -38.08 22.23
N ASN A 147 1.40 -38.11 23.29
CA ASN A 147 1.67 -36.95 24.12
C ASN A 147 2.33 -35.77 23.35
N ARG A 148 2.82 -36.00 22.13
CA ARG A 148 3.43 -34.97 21.29
C ARG A 148 2.45 -33.92 20.79
N LEU A 149 1.16 -34.25 20.71
CA LEU A 149 0.10 -33.27 20.41
C LEU A 149 0.04 -32.15 21.46
N TRP A 150 0.47 -32.40 22.70
CA TRP A 150 0.60 -31.36 23.71
C TRP A 150 1.65 -30.31 23.37
N VAL A 151 2.73 -30.68 22.65
CA VAL A 151 3.73 -29.73 22.16
C VAL A 151 3.10 -28.80 21.12
N HIS A 152 2.33 -29.35 20.18
CA HIS A 152 1.59 -28.55 19.19
C HIS A 152 0.61 -27.59 19.86
N PHE A 153 -0.17 -28.09 20.82
CA PHE A 153 -1.12 -27.28 21.58
C PHE A 153 -0.42 -26.16 22.35
N SER A 154 0.69 -26.48 23.04
CA SER A 154 1.50 -25.50 23.76
C SER A 154 2.06 -24.42 22.83
N CYS A 155 2.64 -24.81 21.69
CA CYS A 155 3.12 -23.86 20.68
C CYS A 155 1.98 -22.99 20.13
N LEU A 156 0.80 -23.56 19.89
CA LEU A 156 -0.37 -22.82 19.44
C LEU A 156 -0.78 -21.78 20.50
N CYS A 157 -0.93 -22.19 21.76
CA CYS A 157 -1.27 -21.26 22.85
C CYS A 157 -0.24 -20.14 22.99
N PHE A 158 1.05 -20.46 22.91
CA PHE A 158 2.13 -19.47 22.95
C PHE A 158 2.04 -18.48 21.79
N ILE A 159 1.91 -18.96 20.55
CA ILE A 159 1.80 -18.11 19.36
C ILE A 159 0.55 -17.24 19.46
N SER A 160 -0.60 -17.79 19.85
CA SER A 160 -1.83 -17.02 20.01
C SER A 160 -1.69 -15.92 21.04
N PHE A 161 -1.14 -16.22 22.23
CA PHE A 161 -0.91 -15.21 23.26
C PHE A 161 0.09 -14.14 22.79
N TYR A 162 1.17 -14.55 22.14
CA TYR A 162 2.18 -13.64 21.60
C TYR A 162 1.61 -12.68 20.54
N VAL A 163 0.82 -13.20 19.60
CA VAL A 163 0.16 -12.39 18.56
C VAL A 163 -0.83 -11.41 19.18
N VAL A 164 -1.66 -11.85 20.13
CA VAL A 164 -2.60 -10.95 20.83
C VAL A 164 -1.86 -9.88 21.61
N TYR A 165 -0.77 -10.22 22.30
CA TYR A 165 0.08 -9.26 23.00
C TYR A 165 0.68 -8.21 22.04
N LEU A 166 1.27 -8.64 20.93
CA LEU A 166 1.82 -7.73 19.92
C LEU A 166 0.73 -6.86 19.30
N LEU A 167 -0.44 -7.42 19.01
CA LEU A 167 -1.57 -6.69 18.45
C LEU A 167 -2.06 -5.61 19.42
N HIS A 168 -2.18 -5.93 20.70
CA HIS A 168 -2.55 -4.97 21.73
C HIS A 168 -1.51 -3.85 21.87
N LYS A 169 -0.22 -4.18 21.81
CA LYS A 169 0.87 -3.20 21.81
C LYS A 169 0.80 -2.25 20.62
N GLU A 170 0.66 -2.78 19.40
CA GLU A 170 0.54 -1.96 18.18
C GLU A 170 -0.74 -1.13 18.18
N TYR A 171 -1.86 -1.68 18.65
CA TYR A 171 -3.12 -0.96 18.76
C TYR A 171 -3.00 0.27 19.67
N ASN A 172 -2.38 0.10 20.84
CA ASN A 172 -2.19 1.21 21.79
C ASN A 172 -1.29 2.30 21.21
N GLU A 173 -0.22 1.93 20.51
CA GLU A 173 0.67 2.90 19.87
C GLU A 173 -0.02 3.63 18.70
N MET A 174 -0.77 2.90 17.86
CA MET A 174 -1.56 3.48 16.77
C MET A 174 -2.65 4.41 17.25
N SER A 175 -3.38 4.02 18.29
CA SER A 175 -4.39 4.86 18.92
C SER A 175 -3.78 6.16 19.43
N SER A 176 -2.65 6.08 20.12
CA SER A 176 -1.93 7.24 20.66
C SER A 176 -1.49 8.19 19.54
N ARG A 177 -0.84 7.68 18.48
CA ARG A 177 -0.41 8.48 17.32
C ARG A 177 -1.59 9.10 16.57
N ARG A 178 -2.70 8.38 16.43
CA ARG A 178 -3.92 8.89 15.80
C ARG A 178 -4.51 10.05 16.61
N ILE A 179 -4.58 9.92 17.92
CA ILE A 179 -5.08 10.98 18.81
C ILE A 179 -4.19 12.22 18.71
N GLU A 180 -2.87 12.06 18.72
CA GLU A 180 -1.93 13.16 18.54
C GLU A 180 -2.10 13.84 17.17
N HIS A 181 -2.22 13.05 16.10
CA HIS A 181 -2.45 13.56 14.76
C HIS A 181 -3.76 14.36 14.66
N LEU A 182 -4.84 13.88 15.28
CA LEU A 182 -6.13 14.58 15.32
C LEU A 182 -6.05 15.89 16.11
N LYS A 183 -5.32 15.90 17.24
CA LYS A 183 -5.07 17.11 18.04
C LYS A 183 -4.29 18.15 17.23
N TYR A 184 -3.26 17.73 16.50
CA TYR A 184 -2.45 18.63 15.67
C TYR A 184 -3.26 19.25 14.54
N HIS A 185 -4.14 18.49 13.90
CA HIS A 185 -4.97 18.96 12.78
C HIS A 185 -6.33 19.53 13.18
N ARG A 186 -6.49 19.99 14.44
CA ARG A 186 -7.78 20.42 15.00
C ARG A 186 -8.54 21.50 14.20
N LYS A 187 -7.82 22.29 13.40
CA LYS A 187 -8.37 23.44 12.67
C LYS A 187 -8.82 23.12 11.23
N ARG A 188 -8.74 21.86 10.79
CA ARG A 188 -9.13 21.51 9.43
C ARG A 188 -10.66 21.54 9.28
N PRO A 189 -11.18 21.92 8.10
CA PRO A 189 -12.62 22.06 7.88
C PRO A 189 -13.38 20.72 7.97
N ASP A 190 -12.72 19.61 7.70
CA ASP A 190 -13.27 18.25 7.87
C ASP A 190 -13.69 17.95 9.31
N GLN A 191 -13.09 18.59 10.31
CA GLN A 191 -13.46 18.43 11.72
C GLN A 191 -14.73 19.21 12.13
N PHE A 192 -15.14 20.18 11.32
CA PHE A 192 -16.32 21.02 11.57
C PHE A 192 -17.47 20.73 10.60
N THR A 193 -17.25 19.85 9.63
CA THR A 193 -18.24 19.51 8.60
C THR A 193 -18.88 18.17 8.95
N ILE A 194 -20.21 18.13 9.01
CA ILE A 194 -20.97 16.90 9.23
C ILE A 194 -21.72 16.52 7.95
N LEU A 195 -21.70 15.23 7.60
CA LEU A 195 -22.53 14.69 6.53
C LEU A 195 -23.89 14.30 7.09
N VAL A 196 -24.95 14.91 6.56
CA VAL A 196 -26.33 14.64 6.96
C VAL A 196 -27.06 14.01 5.78
N GLN A 197 -27.68 12.86 6.02
CA GLN A 197 -28.41 12.08 5.00
C GLN A 197 -29.89 11.98 5.38
N GLY A 198 -30.76 11.75 4.38
CA GLY A 198 -32.20 11.56 4.60
C GLY A 198 -32.95 12.84 4.97
N ILE A 199 -32.59 13.98 4.37
CA ILE A 199 -33.24 15.27 4.65
C ILE A 199 -34.63 15.30 4.00
N PRO A 200 -35.71 15.59 4.76
CA PRO A 200 -37.06 15.70 4.20
C PRO A 200 -37.22 16.99 3.37
N LEU A 201 -38.08 16.93 2.34
CA LEU A 201 -38.50 18.09 1.57
C LEU A 201 -39.27 19.07 2.45
N CYS A 202 -38.97 20.37 2.34
CA CYS A 202 -39.75 21.41 2.99
C CYS A 202 -41.12 21.54 2.30
N SER A 203 -42.21 21.48 3.08
CA SER A 203 -43.58 21.58 2.56
C SER A 203 -43.90 22.94 1.94
N ASP A 204 -43.34 24.03 2.47
CA ASP A 204 -43.66 25.40 2.04
C ASP A 204 -42.87 25.84 0.79
N HIS A 205 -41.60 25.44 0.71
CA HIS A 205 -40.66 25.91 -0.32
C HIS A 205 -40.25 24.82 -1.33
N GLY A 206 -40.63 23.57 -1.10
CA GLY A 206 -40.28 22.45 -1.98
C GLY A 206 -38.78 22.15 -2.10
N THR A 207 -37.95 22.70 -1.22
CA THR A 207 -36.48 22.56 -1.25
C THR A 207 -35.95 21.81 -0.03
N TYR A 208 -34.91 21.00 -0.23
CA TYR A 208 -34.21 20.31 0.87
C TYR A 208 -33.41 21.27 1.75
N GLY A 209 -32.84 22.32 1.15
CA GLY A 209 -31.99 23.30 1.84
C GLY A 209 -32.71 24.05 2.95
N CYS A 210 -33.95 24.50 2.69
CA CYS A 210 -34.75 25.22 3.66
C CYS A 210 -35.03 24.38 4.93
N SER A 211 -35.35 23.10 4.74
CA SER A 211 -35.58 22.16 5.85
C SER A 211 -34.35 21.99 6.74
N ALA A 212 -33.18 21.80 6.10
CA ALA A 212 -31.90 21.66 6.81
C ALA A 212 -31.54 22.96 7.56
N GLU A 213 -31.59 24.10 6.87
CA GLU A 213 -31.23 25.40 7.45
C GLU A 213 -32.12 25.76 8.64
N HIS A 214 -33.44 25.59 8.52
CA HIS A 214 -34.37 25.85 9.61
C HIS A 214 -34.14 24.90 10.80
N PHE A 215 -33.90 23.62 10.56
CA PHE A 215 -33.63 22.66 11.63
C PHE A 215 -32.35 22.99 12.39
N PHE A 216 -31.23 23.19 11.68
CA PHE A 216 -29.94 23.41 12.32
C PHE A 216 -29.81 24.78 12.98
N SER A 217 -30.33 25.84 12.35
CA SER A 217 -30.34 27.18 12.96
C SER A 217 -31.18 27.25 14.24
N LYS A 218 -32.29 26.50 14.29
CA LYS A 218 -33.16 26.44 15.48
C LYS A 218 -32.55 25.66 16.64
N HIS A 219 -31.89 24.53 16.38
CA HIS A 219 -31.39 23.64 17.43
C HIS A 219 -29.94 23.90 17.84
N TYR A 220 -29.11 24.48 16.96
CA TYR A 220 -27.67 24.62 17.19
C TYR A 220 -27.19 26.06 16.98
N ARG A 221 -26.72 26.70 18.06
CA ARG A 221 -26.15 28.06 18.01
C ARG A 221 -24.80 28.13 17.29
N THR A 222 -24.11 27.01 17.15
CA THR A 222 -22.80 26.90 16.47
C THR A 222 -22.93 26.60 14.98
N TYR A 223 -24.16 26.54 14.45
CA TYR A 223 -24.40 26.34 13.04
C TYR A 223 -23.85 27.52 12.23
N GLN A 224 -23.12 27.21 11.15
CA GLN A 224 -22.49 28.22 10.30
C GLN A 224 -23.09 28.24 8.88
N SER A 225 -23.15 27.09 8.21
CA SER A 225 -23.68 27.00 6.84
C SER A 225 -24.04 25.55 6.49
N TYR A 226 -24.69 25.39 5.34
CA TYR A 226 -24.98 24.10 4.73
C TYR A 226 -24.55 24.10 3.25
N GLN A 227 -24.32 22.90 2.71
CA GLN A 227 -24.12 22.69 1.28
C GLN A 227 -24.87 21.43 0.87
N ILE A 228 -25.82 21.55 -0.05
CA ILE A 228 -26.57 20.41 -0.58
C ILE A 228 -25.72 19.69 -1.63
N VAL A 229 -25.54 18.39 -1.45
CA VAL A 229 -24.91 17.51 -2.42
C VAL A 229 -25.95 17.14 -3.47
N HIS A 230 -25.63 17.39 -4.73
CA HIS A 230 -26.48 17.07 -5.86
C HIS A 230 -25.88 15.91 -6.64
N ASP A 231 -26.74 15.08 -7.26
CA ASP A 231 -26.27 14.09 -8.22
C ASP A 231 -25.76 14.81 -9.47
N ILE A 232 -24.44 14.83 -9.61
CA ILE A 232 -23.73 15.45 -10.73
C ILE A 232 -23.23 14.42 -11.73
N GLY A 233 -23.65 13.15 -11.67
CA GLY A 233 -23.12 12.07 -12.52
C GLY A 233 -23.20 12.39 -14.01
N ASN A 234 -24.34 12.94 -14.47
CA ASN A 234 -24.50 13.37 -15.86
C ASN A 234 -23.57 14.54 -16.23
N ILE A 235 -23.37 15.49 -15.32
CA ILE A 235 -22.49 16.66 -15.54
C ILE A 235 -21.03 16.22 -15.59
N GLU A 236 -20.63 15.27 -14.74
CA GLU A 236 -19.29 14.71 -14.72
C GLU A 236 -19.00 13.90 -15.98
N ALA A 237 -19.97 13.11 -16.45
CA ALA A 237 -19.89 12.41 -17.74
C ALA A 237 -19.72 13.40 -18.91
N LEU A 238 -20.50 14.49 -18.94
CA LEU A 238 -20.36 15.54 -19.95
C LEU A 238 -18.98 16.23 -19.88
N LYS A 239 -18.48 16.52 -18.68
CA LYS A 239 -17.16 17.12 -18.48
C LYS A 239 -16.03 16.19 -18.94
N MET A 240 -16.15 14.89 -18.63
CA MET A 240 -15.24 13.85 -19.10
C MET A 240 -15.24 13.77 -20.63
N LEU A 241 -16.42 13.79 -21.26
CA LEU A 241 -16.56 13.82 -22.71
C LEU A 241 -15.89 15.07 -23.32
N ALA A 242 -16.16 16.26 -22.78
CA ALA A 242 -15.54 17.50 -23.22
C ALA A 242 -14.01 17.43 -23.15
N SER A 243 -13.46 17.01 -22.00
CA SER A 243 -12.01 16.86 -21.83
C SER A 243 -11.39 15.84 -22.78
N SER A 244 -12.13 14.78 -23.14
CA SER A 244 -11.69 13.78 -24.11
C SER A 244 -11.66 14.32 -25.54
N LEU A 245 -12.61 15.19 -25.89
CA LEU A 245 -12.69 15.86 -27.18
C LEU A 245 -11.57 16.89 -27.31
N ASP A 246 -11.32 17.69 -26.28
CA ASP A 246 -10.20 18.65 -26.26
C ASP A 246 -8.86 17.94 -26.49
N LYS A 247 -8.60 16.84 -25.76
CA LYS A 247 -7.39 16.02 -25.97
C LYS A 247 -7.30 15.41 -27.37
N LYS A 248 -8.43 15.14 -28.03
CA LYS A 248 -8.44 14.66 -29.42
C LYS A 248 -8.15 15.80 -30.40
N ILE A 249 -8.67 17.01 -30.13
CA ILE A 249 -8.43 18.21 -30.92
C ILE A 249 -6.95 18.59 -30.84
N GLU A 250 -6.36 18.62 -29.64
CA GLU A 250 -4.93 18.88 -29.42
C GLU A 250 -4.06 17.88 -30.18
N ARG A 251 -4.29 16.57 -30.01
CA ARG A 251 -3.56 15.53 -30.76
C ARG A 251 -3.67 15.70 -32.27
N LYS A 252 -4.85 16.02 -32.79
CA LYS A 252 -5.04 16.30 -34.22
C LYS A 252 -4.30 17.57 -34.67
N ARG A 253 -4.18 18.58 -33.80
CA ARG A 253 -3.44 19.81 -34.07
C ARG A 253 -1.93 19.55 -34.10
N GLU A 254 -1.41 18.82 -33.12
CA GLU A 254 0.00 18.39 -33.06
C GLU A 254 0.39 17.55 -34.28
N ASN A 255 -0.40 16.54 -34.62
CA ASN A 255 -0.16 15.73 -35.82
C ASN A 255 -0.13 16.58 -37.11
N ARG A 256 -0.97 17.62 -37.20
CA ARG A 256 -0.98 18.52 -38.36
C ARG A 256 0.29 19.36 -38.43
N ILE A 257 0.78 19.85 -37.28
CA ILE A 257 2.02 20.64 -37.18
C ILE A 257 3.23 19.78 -37.55
N CYS A 258 3.31 18.54 -37.06
CA CYS A 258 4.37 17.59 -37.41
C CYS A 258 4.38 17.25 -38.91
N ASN A 259 3.21 17.08 -39.52
CA ASN A 259 3.11 16.79 -40.96
C ASN A 259 3.53 17.98 -41.84
N PHE A 260 3.25 19.23 -41.42
CA PHE A 260 3.71 20.42 -42.15
C PHE A 260 5.21 20.68 -41.98
N GLY A 261 5.78 20.43 -40.80
CA GLY A 261 7.22 20.60 -40.55
C GLY A 261 8.12 19.65 -41.33
N ASN A 262 7.63 18.45 -41.68
CA ASN A 262 8.35 17.48 -42.52
C ASN A 262 8.22 17.77 -44.03
N GLY A 263 7.26 18.59 -44.45
CA GLY A 263 7.02 18.92 -45.86
C GLY A 263 7.85 20.10 -46.39
N SER A 264 8.48 20.88 -45.51
CA SER A 264 9.23 22.10 -45.86
C SER A 264 10.76 21.93 -45.87
N GLY A 265 11.27 20.68 -45.81
CA GLY A 265 12.71 20.36 -45.84
C GLY A 265 13.18 19.63 -47.10
N LEU A 266 12.34 19.57 -48.14
CA LEU A 266 12.64 18.93 -49.43
C LEU A 266 12.30 19.91 -50.56
N SER A 267 13.06 21.00 -50.63
CA SER A 267 13.19 21.84 -51.82
C SER A 267 14.53 22.58 -51.81
#